data_AF-A0A6V7K8A6-F1
#
_entry.id   AF-A0A6V7K8A6-F1
#
_cell.length_a   1.000
_cell.length_b   1.000
_cell.length_c   1.000
_cell.angle_alpha   90.00
_cell.angle_beta   90.00
_cell.angle_gamma   90.00
#
_symmetry.space_group_name_H-M   'P 1'
#
loop_
_entity.id
_entity.type
_entity.pdbx_description
1 polymer ?
#
loop_
_entity_poly.entity_id
_entity_poly.type
_entity_poly.pdbx_seq_one_letter_code
_entity_poly.pdbx_strand_id
1 'polypeptide(L)'
;MNRTPPNLAQQQIPAKRQKLYQKCNNPHHECSGTALEGYSFCIKHILQDSSAPFKQCAFVYNTNGKQCYYPAPKKDRRDVSYCPAHERRALVAKIKSESKGVFVETPERHLLNLTHYVKTGENGQELDDEHKTLDPF
;
A
#
# COMPACT_ATOMS: atom_id res chain seq x y z
N MET A 1 33.85 13.09 56.27
CA MET A 1 33.11 12.14 55.40
C MET A 1 32.30 12.92 54.37
N ASN A 2 32.98 13.46 53.35
CA ASN A 2 32.34 14.26 52.30
C ASN A 2 32.09 13.35 51.10
N ARG A 3 30.82 13.02 50.83
CA ARG A 3 30.43 12.28 49.63
C ARG A 3 29.96 13.30 48.60
N THR A 4 30.82 13.61 47.63
CA THR A 4 30.44 14.31 46.40
C THR A 4 29.52 13.39 45.57
N PRO A 5 28.41 13.88 45.00
CA PRO A 5 27.58 13.08 44.11
C PRO A 5 28.28 12.91 42.75
N PRO A 6 28.09 11.76 42.08
CA PRO A 6 28.68 11.52 40.77
C PRO A 6 28.00 12.36 39.68
N ASN A 7 28.85 12.97 38.86
CA ASN A 7 28.55 13.78 37.70
C ASN A 7 27.76 12.95 36.66
N LEU A 8 26.51 13.33 36.36
CA LEU A 8 25.75 12.79 35.23
C LEU A 8 26.40 13.27 33.93
N ALA A 9 27.31 12.45 33.42
CA ALA A 9 27.89 12.62 32.10
C ALA A 9 26.77 12.69 31.06
N GLN A 10 26.75 13.82 30.35
CA GLN A 10 25.84 14.19 29.28
C GLN A 10 25.83 13.10 28.21
N GLN A 11 24.68 12.45 28.05
CA GLN A 11 24.39 11.63 26.88
C GLN A 11 24.27 12.57 25.67
N GLN A 12 25.28 12.56 24.81
CA GLN A 12 25.25 13.27 23.53
C GLN A 12 24.20 12.62 22.63
N ILE A 13 23.08 13.32 22.47
CA ILE A 13 22.00 12.95 21.55
C ILE A 13 22.58 13.00 20.11
N PRO A 14 22.53 11.91 19.32
CA PRO A 14 23.04 11.95 17.96
C PRO A 14 22.22 12.95 17.15
N ALA A 15 22.90 13.97 16.61
CA ALA A 15 22.30 14.99 15.75
C ALA A 15 21.64 14.28 14.56
N LYS A 16 20.31 14.19 14.59
CA LYS A 16 19.48 13.65 13.52
C LYS A 16 19.70 14.55 12.30
N ARG A 17 20.56 14.10 11.39
CA ARG A 17 20.93 14.78 10.14
C ARG A 17 19.64 15.28 9.49
N GLN A 18 19.39 16.59 9.58
CA GLN A 18 18.19 17.20 9.01
C GLN A 18 18.28 17.00 7.50
N LYS A 19 17.54 16.03 6.96
CA LYS A 19 17.43 15.86 5.51
C LYS A 19 16.80 17.14 5.00
N LEU A 20 17.61 17.99 4.35
CA LEU A 20 17.14 19.21 3.70
C LEU A 20 16.14 18.77 2.62
N TYR A 21 14.86 18.96 2.89
CA TYR A 21 13.81 18.77 1.89
C TYR A 21 13.99 19.84 0.82
N GLN A 22 14.63 19.47 -0.28
CA GLN A 22 14.75 20.34 -1.43
C GLN A 22 13.37 20.54 -2.05
N LYS A 23 13.09 21.75 -2.53
CA LYS A 23 11.84 22.05 -3.26
C LYS A 23 11.93 21.53 -4.69
N CYS A 24 10.79 21.16 -5.28
CA CYS A 24 10.72 20.73 -6.66
C CYS A 24 11.07 21.88 -7.61
N ASN A 25 12.05 21.67 -8.49
CA ASN A 25 12.52 22.62 -9.49
C ASN A 25 11.80 22.46 -10.84
N ASN A 26 10.47 22.63 -10.84
CA ASN A 26 9.68 22.53 -12.07
C ASN A 26 9.81 23.83 -12.91
N PRO A 27 10.20 23.75 -14.20
CA PRO A 27 10.45 24.95 -15.02
C PRO A 27 9.18 25.70 -15.45
N HIS A 28 8.01 25.05 -15.44
CA HIS A 28 6.78 25.64 -15.94
C HIS A 28 6.00 26.43 -14.88
N HIS A 29 6.07 26.00 -13.62
CA HIS A 29 5.33 26.63 -12.52
C HIS A 29 5.93 26.22 -11.18
N GLU A 30 5.76 27.09 -10.17
CA GLU A 30 6.17 26.80 -8.80
C GLU A 30 5.43 25.56 -8.27
N CYS A 31 6.18 24.51 -7.97
CA CYS A 31 5.65 23.28 -7.41
C CYS A 31 5.89 23.27 -5.89
N SER A 32 4.83 23.17 -5.11
CA SER A 32 4.89 23.01 -3.65
C SER A 32 5.39 21.62 -3.19
N GLY A 33 5.66 20.72 -4.14
CA GLY A 33 6.17 19.38 -3.84
C GLY A 33 7.62 19.39 -3.37
N THR A 34 7.96 18.45 -2.48
CA THR A 34 9.34 18.17 -2.11
C THR A 34 10.01 17.34 -3.21
N ALA A 35 11.26 17.67 -3.50
CA ALA A 35 12.09 16.92 -4.41
C ALA A 35 12.45 15.55 -3.82
N LEU A 36 12.59 14.55 -4.68
CA LEU A 36 13.02 13.22 -4.29
C LEU A 36 14.50 13.23 -3.86
N GLU A 37 14.87 12.30 -3.00
CA GLU A 37 16.26 12.18 -2.52
C GLU A 37 17.21 11.95 -3.70
N GLY A 38 18.17 12.86 -3.89
CA GLY A 38 19.13 12.84 -5.00
C GLY A 38 18.64 13.47 -6.31
N TYR A 39 17.41 13.99 -6.37
CA TYR A 39 16.85 14.63 -7.56
C TYR A 39 16.35 16.05 -7.25
N SER A 40 16.17 16.85 -8.30
CA SER A 40 15.62 18.21 -8.19
C SER A 40 14.09 18.27 -8.33
N PHE A 41 13.43 17.14 -8.63
CA PHE A 41 12.00 17.09 -8.94
C PHE A 41 11.22 16.25 -7.94
N CYS A 42 9.96 16.59 -7.71
CA CYS A 42 9.05 15.76 -6.90
C CYS A 42 8.58 14.54 -7.68
N ILE A 43 7.88 13.61 -7.01
CA ILE A 43 7.34 12.41 -7.65
C ILE A 43 6.45 12.71 -8.87
N LYS A 44 5.71 13.83 -8.90
CA LYS A 44 4.88 14.19 -10.05
C LYS A 44 5.70 14.68 -11.25
N HIS A 45 6.83 15.33 -11.00
CA HIS A 45 7.67 15.94 -12.02
C HIS A 45 8.95 15.15 -12.32
N ILE A 46 9.20 14.04 -11.63
CA ILE A 46 10.41 13.23 -11.83
C ILE A 46 10.57 12.71 -13.27
N LEU A 47 9.49 12.65 -14.04
CA LEU A 47 9.52 12.30 -15.46
C LEU A 47 10.17 13.37 -16.37
N GLN A 48 10.33 14.61 -15.88
CA GLN A 48 11.06 15.66 -16.57
C GLN A 48 12.57 15.44 -16.51
N ASP A 49 13.04 14.70 -15.51
CA ASP A 49 14.45 14.39 -15.33
C ASP A 49 14.82 13.12 -16.10
N SER A 50 15.58 13.29 -17.18
CA SER A 50 16.07 12.16 -17.99
C SER A 50 17.08 11.28 -17.24
N SER A 51 17.80 11.85 -16.25
CA SER A 51 18.77 11.13 -15.42
C SER A 51 18.09 10.24 -14.38
N ALA A 52 16.83 10.54 -14.05
CA ALA A 52 16.10 9.78 -13.05
C ALA A 52 15.75 8.36 -13.53
N PRO A 53 15.80 7.35 -12.65
CA PRO A 53 15.45 5.98 -12.95
C PRO A 53 13.93 5.80 -12.97
N PHE A 54 13.19 6.72 -13.59
CA PHE A 54 11.75 6.68 -13.74
C PHE A 54 11.35 6.82 -15.20
N LYS A 55 10.29 6.12 -15.59
CA LYS A 55 9.63 6.25 -16.90
C LYS A 55 8.12 6.27 -16.70
N GLN A 56 7.37 6.71 -17.71
CA GLN A 56 5.91 6.68 -17.62
C GLN A 56 5.40 5.25 -17.44
N CYS A 57 4.38 5.09 -16.58
CA CYS A 57 3.74 3.80 -16.35
C CYS A 57 3.16 3.22 -17.65
N ALA A 58 3.48 1.96 -17.91
CA ALA A 58 3.06 1.27 -19.14
C ALA A 58 1.59 0.82 -19.15
N PHE A 59 0.85 1.01 -18.05
CA PHE A 59 -0.56 0.63 -17.97
C PHE A 59 -1.42 1.51 -18.89
N VAL A 60 -2.25 0.88 -19.73
CA VAL A 60 -3.23 1.54 -20.60
C VAL A 60 -4.63 1.34 -20.03
N TYR A 61 -5.38 2.42 -19.83
CA TYR A 61 -6.76 2.32 -19.36
C TYR A 61 -7.68 1.83 -20.47
N ASN A 62 -8.45 0.77 -20.21
CA ASN A 62 -9.44 0.24 -21.16
C ASN A 62 -10.55 1.25 -21.50
N THR A 63 -10.84 2.21 -20.61
CA THR A 63 -11.92 3.18 -20.79
C THR A 63 -11.63 4.24 -21.84
N ASN A 64 -10.36 4.61 -22.03
CA ASN A 64 -9.99 5.73 -22.91
C ASN A 64 -8.75 5.46 -23.77
N GLY A 65 -8.12 4.28 -23.64
CA GLY A 65 -6.89 3.93 -24.35
C GLY A 65 -5.66 4.76 -23.95
N LYS A 66 -5.77 5.64 -22.95
CA LYS A 66 -4.66 6.49 -22.52
C LYS A 66 -3.74 5.73 -21.57
N GLN A 67 -2.45 6.01 -21.69
CA GLN A 67 -1.46 5.51 -20.75
C GLN A 67 -1.53 6.25 -19.42
N CYS A 68 -1.25 5.54 -18.35
CA CYS A 68 -1.12 6.11 -17.02
C CYS A 68 0.04 7.12 -17.00
N TYR A 69 -0.22 8.35 -16.54
CA TYR A 69 0.79 9.42 -16.50
C TYR A 69 1.73 9.34 -15.29
N TYR A 70 1.44 8.44 -14.33
CA TYR A 70 2.25 8.31 -13.12
C TYR A 70 3.64 7.72 -13.42
N PRO A 71 4.68 8.13 -12.67
CA PRO A 71 6.00 7.55 -12.81
C PRO A 71 6.04 6.09 -12.35
N ALA A 72 6.78 5.29 -13.10
CA ALA A 72 7.14 3.93 -12.79
C ALA A 72 8.67 3.84 -12.64
N PRO A 73 9.19 3.17 -11.60
CA PRO A 73 10.61 2.89 -11.49
C PRO A 73 11.09 2.11 -12.72
N LYS A 74 12.22 2.51 -13.31
CA LYS A 74 12.86 1.77 -14.41
C LYS A 74 13.29 0.40 -13.85
N LYS A 75 12.58 -0.64 -14.28
CA LYS A 75 13.09 -2.01 -14.26
C LYS A 75 14.05 -2.18 -15.45
N ASP A 76 14.67 -3.34 -15.62
CA ASP A 76 15.68 -3.60 -16.66
C ASP A 76 15.25 -3.04 -18.04
N ARG A 77 16.21 -2.80 -18.94
CA ARG A 77 16.04 -2.05 -20.20
C ARG A 77 14.88 -2.58 -21.08
N ARG A 78 14.49 -3.85 -20.92
CA ARG A 78 13.39 -4.48 -21.68
C ARG A 78 12.09 -4.67 -20.89
N ASP A 79 12.07 -4.40 -19.60
CA ASP A 79 10.92 -4.73 -18.76
C ASP A 79 9.86 -3.62 -18.76
N VAL A 80 8.61 -4.05 -18.84
CA VAL A 80 7.44 -3.21 -18.63
C VAL A 80 7.45 -2.73 -17.17
N SER A 81 7.29 -1.42 -16.95
CA SER A 81 7.28 -0.84 -15.61
C SER A 81 5.94 -0.18 -15.30
N TYR A 82 5.42 -0.45 -14.12
CA TYR A 82 4.15 0.06 -13.64
C TYR A 82 4.36 1.03 -12.47
N CYS A 83 3.46 2.00 -12.33
CA CYS A 83 3.42 2.83 -11.12
C CYS A 83 2.98 1.98 -9.93
N PRO A 84 3.22 2.40 -8.67
CA PRO A 84 2.94 1.57 -7.48
C PRO A 84 1.51 1.03 -7.40
N ALA A 85 0.53 1.79 -7.88
CA ALA A 85 -0.86 1.35 -7.93
C ALA A 85 -1.08 0.22 -8.95
N HIS A 86 -0.52 0.36 -10.16
CA HIS A 86 -0.65 -0.64 -11.22
C HIS A 86 0.23 -1.86 -11.01
N GLU A 87 1.39 -1.70 -10.38
CA GLU A 87 2.25 -2.78 -9.91
C GLU A 87 1.49 -3.69 -8.93
N ARG A 88 0.82 -3.08 -7.93
CA ARG A 88 0.02 -3.82 -6.95
C ARG A 88 -1.15 -4.55 -7.60
N ARG A 89 -1.83 -3.92 -8.56
CA ARG A 89 -2.92 -4.54 -9.34
C ARG A 89 -2.43 -5.71 -10.20
N ALA A 90 -1.30 -5.55 -10.88
CA ALA A 90 -0.70 -6.59 -11.70
C ALA A 90 -0.29 -7.81 -10.86
N LEU A 91 0.31 -7.57 -9.69
CA LEU A 91 0.68 -8.63 -8.75
C LEU A 91 -0.56 -9.42 -8.27
N VAL A 92 -1.63 -8.73 -7.87
CA VAL A 92 -2.88 -9.39 -7.44
C VAL A 92 -3.47 -10.22 -8.58
N ALA A 93 -3.45 -9.70 -9.82
CA ALA A 93 -3.93 -10.45 -10.98
C ALA A 93 -3.10 -11.72 -11.22
N LYS A 94 -1.76 -11.63 -11.12
CA LYS A 94 -0.84 -12.77 -11.25
C LYS A 94 -1.11 -13.85 -10.19
N ILE A 95 -1.21 -13.45 -8.92
CA ILE A 95 -1.50 -14.38 -7.82
C ILE A 95 -2.86 -15.06 -8.06
N LYS A 96 -3.89 -14.30 -8.45
CA LYS A 96 -5.22 -14.83 -8.76
C LYS A 96 -5.22 -15.78 -9.96
N SER A 97 -4.37 -15.56 -10.96
CA SER A 97 -4.26 -16.46 -12.11
C SER A 97 -3.51 -17.74 -11.75
N GLU A 98 -2.47 -17.64 -10.93
CA GLU A 98 -1.70 -18.80 -10.47
C GLU A 98 -2.53 -19.69 -9.52
N SER A 99 -3.36 -19.08 -8.66
CA SER A 99 -4.25 -19.81 -7.75
C SER A 99 -5.42 -20.53 -8.44
N LYS A 100 -5.69 -20.24 -9.73
CA LYS A 100 -6.71 -20.95 -10.51
C LYS A 100 -6.21 -22.30 -11.04
N GLY A 101 -4.91 -22.59 -10.97
CA GLY A 101 -4.29 -23.76 -11.60
C GLY A 101 -4.40 -25.07 -10.83
N VAL A 102 -4.54 -25.06 -9.49
CA VAL A 102 -4.71 -26.29 -8.70
C VAL A 102 -5.50 -25.95 -7.44
N PHE A 103 -6.83 -25.99 -7.52
CA PHE A 103 -7.66 -25.93 -6.32
C PHE A 103 -7.71 -27.34 -5.73
N VAL A 104 -6.77 -27.67 -4.83
CA VAL A 104 -6.91 -28.85 -3.99
C VAL A 104 -7.97 -28.52 -2.96
N GLU A 105 -9.12 -29.21 -2.98
CA GLU A 105 -10.08 -29.13 -1.89
C GLU A 105 -9.48 -29.81 -0.66
N THR A 106 -8.80 -29.03 0.17
CA THR A 106 -8.32 -29.51 1.47
C THR A 106 -9.40 -29.29 2.54
N PRO A 107 -9.47 -30.16 3.57
CA PRO A 107 -10.45 -30.00 4.65
C PRO A 107 -10.34 -28.64 5.36
N GLU A 108 -9.14 -28.06 5.46
CA GLU A 108 -8.93 -26.73 6.05
C GLU A 108 -9.63 -25.63 5.26
N ARG A 109 -9.70 -25.75 3.92
CA ARG A 109 -10.40 -24.78 3.06
C ARG A 109 -11.92 -24.88 3.24
N HIS A 110 -12.43 -26.09 3.39
CA HIS A 110 -13.84 -26.33 3.69
C HIS A 110 -14.21 -25.70 5.05
N LEU A 111 -13.38 -25.94 6.07
CA LEU A 111 -13.55 -25.32 7.39
C LEU A 111 -13.47 -23.79 7.34
N LEU A 112 -12.56 -23.21 6.55
CA LEU A 112 -12.46 -21.75 6.37
C LEU A 112 -13.76 -21.14 5.82
N ASN A 113 -14.40 -21.81 4.86
CA ASN A 113 -15.69 -21.37 4.30
C ASN A 113 -16.84 -21.45 5.32
N LEU A 114 -16.71 -22.30 6.35
CA LEU A 114 -17.70 -22.48 7.42
C LEU A 114 -17.46 -21.57 8.64
N THR A 115 -16.38 -20.78 8.68
CA THR A 115 -16.05 -19.92 9.82
C THR A 115 -17.14 -18.92 10.22
N HIS A 116 -17.98 -18.50 9.26
CA HIS A 116 -19.11 -17.62 9.54
C HIS A 116 -20.19 -18.26 10.43
N TYR A 117 -20.26 -19.59 10.49
CA TYR A 117 -21.24 -20.31 11.33
C TYR A 117 -20.83 -20.40 12.80
N VAL A 118 -19.58 -20.08 13.15
CA VAL A 118 -19.06 -20.26 14.52
C VAL A 118 -19.39 -19.07 15.44
N LYS A 119 -19.93 -17.97 14.90
CA LYS A 119 -20.19 -16.73 15.67
C LYS A 119 -21.65 -16.54 16.05
N THR A 120 -22.22 -17.48 16.80
CA THR A 120 -23.43 -17.27 17.62
C THR A 120 -23.35 -18.19 18.84
N GLY A 121 -22.85 -17.68 19.96
CA GLY A 121 -22.75 -18.48 21.19
C GLY A 121 -22.53 -17.70 22.49
N GLU A 122 -22.38 -16.37 22.44
CA GLU A 122 -22.24 -15.55 23.65
C GLU A 122 -22.95 -14.22 23.46
N ASN A 123 -24.25 -14.20 23.73
CA ASN A 123 -24.99 -13.16 24.47
C ASN A 123 -26.45 -13.63 24.53
N GLY A 124 -26.83 -14.14 25.70
CA GLY A 124 -28.21 -14.52 26.00
C GLY A 124 -29.11 -13.30 26.06
N GLN A 125 -30.27 -13.38 25.41
CA GLN A 125 -31.50 -12.77 25.87
C GLN A 125 -32.63 -13.76 25.57
N GLU A 126 -33.04 -14.47 26.63
CA GLU A 126 -34.40 -14.98 26.75
C GLU A 126 -35.33 -13.77 26.72
N LEU A 127 -36.26 -13.74 25.76
CA LEU A 127 -37.61 -13.21 25.95
C LEU A 127 -38.51 -14.03 25.02
N ASP A 128 -39.30 -14.87 25.68
CA ASP A 128 -40.61 -15.34 25.27
C ASP A 128 -41.44 -14.23 24.62
N ASP A 129 -42.17 -14.57 23.55
CA ASP A 129 -43.59 -14.19 23.42
C ASP A 129 -44.22 -14.81 22.15
N GLU A 130 -45.08 -15.79 22.43
CA GLU A 130 -46.42 -15.98 21.86
C GLU A 130 -46.61 -16.18 20.33
N HIS A 131 -46.77 -17.46 19.99
CA HIS A 131 -47.84 -18.03 19.17
C HIS A 131 -48.77 -17.06 18.41
N LYS A 132 -48.68 -17.08 17.07
CA LYS A 132 -49.87 -17.01 16.21
C LYS A 132 -49.70 -17.87 14.96
N THR A 133 -50.25 -19.08 15.10
CA THR A 133 -51.03 -19.83 14.11
C THR A 133 -50.60 -19.73 12.64
N LEU A 134 -50.09 -20.86 12.15
CA LEU A 134 -50.15 -21.29 10.75
C LEU A 134 -51.57 -21.15 10.20
N ASP A 135 -51.72 -20.66 8.96
CA ASP A 135 -52.70 -21.23 8.05
C ASP A 135 -52.14 -21.22 6.62
N PRO A 136 -52.08 -22.38 5.93
CA PRO A 136 -51.64 -22.48 4.56
C PRO A 136 -52.84 -22.46 3.60
N PHE A 137 -53.02 -21.34 2.89
CA PHE A 137 -53.60 -21.26 1.54
C PHE A 137 -53.09 -20.02 0.80
#